data_AF-A0A8H5Z3D6-F1
#
_entry.id   AF-A0A8H5Z3D6-F1
#
_cell.length_a   1.000
_cell.length_b   1.000
_cell.length_c   1.000
_cell.angle_alpha   90.00
_cell.angle_beta   90.00
_cell.angle_gamma   90.00
#
_symmetry.space_group_name_H-M   'P 1'
#
loop_
_entity.id
_entity.type
_entity.pdbx_description
1 polymer ?
#
loop_
_entity_poly.entity_id
_entity_poly.type
_entity_poly.pdbx_seq_one_letter_code
_entity_poly.pdbx_strand_id
1 'polypeptide(L)'
;MMHLPAVTITLTLLSLYIAKIRWDNPSSESLNALQFAAKAHEVAILMSLGDILLYRICYGLSRQDVGVPLGFLSSAFYLSAPLRYLISRQLWSPTFRSGNNTKYQRVTGVMVVFVSILCMGASPLSAIAMIPRLDWWKDDMFNPFDNDNSKDYRPVIKLIPAVEYRTRFDGKSGPFISNNVPASFDPQERLINAAIVEIGPKAEFANCSYTNYEDDYAPISLKVGPKLISGTHPLSHVALGLKNASMNDFGEASGIRWLTASHQQALGSGSGIAWKQPLVTVECKFSSGIDDYTVGYSFASLNKTVRLSVNSSTALAELSDRSAADYRHPNLRTSKGLPISADILFGTTEGWGAEYTLCVILASWSEADTWIESPFSYNSLFKLKRPISNITEDSHRDLIHMDNKWMEGISSFSNKSFLTSIADWCEDRDNTLCFETMLTFHITDALAQAGNNNTWPEYFSDAKQSDTAAQDAIRYTRYYYTHAYRFGSSRGILLAFTFLLLHVLMVLVHLVENILSKDAWHGCDWDNFGDMLVLALASKLPDGTSDLTQQSSKFELWRKIATVARDGDEGHCQIRLGEAKGYQRANEEEVGA
;
A
#
# COMPACT_ATOMS: atom_id res chain seq x y z
N MET A 1 14.99 21.48 34.94
CA MET A 1 15.60 21.80 33.62
C MET A 1 15.71 20.59 32.69
N MET A 2 15.81 19.36 33.22
CA MET A 2 16.05 18.13 32.44
C MET A 2 14.96 17.74 31.44
N HIS A 3 13.74 18.29 31.55
CA HIS A 3 12.62 17.96 30.65
C HIS A 3 12.62 18.74 29.33
N LEU A 4 13.21 19.94 29.30
CA LEU A 4 13.10 20.87 28.18
C LEU A 4 13.67 20.31 26.86
N PRO A 5 14.84 19.64 26.84
CA PRO A 5 15.39 19.11 25.59
C PRO A 5 14.46 18.07 24.95
N ALA A 6 13.95 17.13 25.74
CA ALA A 6 13.07 16.07 25.25
C ALA A 6 11.76 16.64 24.67
N VAL A 7 11.13 17.57 25.38
CA VAL A 7 9.89 18.23 24.93
C VAL A 7 10.12 19.05 23.67
N THR A 8 11.18 19.88 23.63
CA THR A 8 11.48 20.70 22.46
C THR A 8 11.71 19.85 21.21
N ILE A 9 12.45 18.74 21.31
CA ILE A 9 12.67 17.82 20.19
C ILE A 9 11.33 17.22 19.72
N THR A 10 10.47 16.74 20.63
CA THR A 10 9.16 16.19 20.24
C THR A 10 8.26 17.20 19.53
N LEU A 11 8.21 18.45 20.00
CA LEU A 11 7.40 19.50 19.40
C LEU A 11 7.96 19.96 18.06
N THR A 12 9.29 19.99 17.91
CA THR A 12 9.96 20.28 16.64
C THR A 12 9.61 19.20 15.62
N LEU A 13 9.75 17.92 15.97
CA LEU A 13 9.34 16.81 15.12
C LEU A 13 7.87 16.91 14.75
N LEU A 14 6.97 17.13 15.72
CA LEU A 14 5.55 17.31 15.45
C LEU A 14 5.30 18.42 14.42
N SER A 15 6.01 19.54 14.54
CA SER A 15 5.90 20.68 13.62
C SER A 15 6.36 20.29 12.21
N LEU A 16 7.45 19.52 12.06
CA LEU A 16 7.92 19.01 10.77
C LEU A 16 6.86 18.11 10.10
N TYR A 17 6.19 17.25 10.86
CA TYR A 17 5.14 16.36 10.36
C TYR A 17 3.85 17.11 9.99
N ILE A 18 3.49 18.16 10.74
CA ILE A 18 2.35 19.02 10.41
C ILE A 18 2.65 19.83 9.13
N ALA A 19 3.85 20.38 9.03
CA ALA A 19 4.31 21.15 7.87
C ALA A 19 4.59 20.29 6.63
N LYS A 20 4.62 18.95 6.76
CA LYS A 20 4.89 18.00 5.68
C LYS A 20 6.21 18.28 4.95
N ILE A 21 7.27 18.57 5.71
CA ILE A 21 8.55 18.97 5.12
C ILE A 21 9.17 17.81 4.34
N ARG A 22 9.63 18.13 3.14
CA ARG A 22 10.33 17.24 2.21
C ARG A 22 11.84 17.34 2.37
N TRP A 23 12.51 16.20 2.29
CA TRP A 23 13.96 16.10 2.30
C TRP A 23 14.43 15.42 1.02
N ASP A 24 14.90 16.22 0.08
CA ASP A 24 15.37 15.75 -1.22
C ASP A 24 16.75 15.08 -1.08
N ASN A 25 16.84 13.82 -1.51
CA ASN A 25 18.07 12.99 -1.57
C ASN A 25 18.98 13.04 -0.32
N PRO A 26 18.54 12.56 0.85
CA PRO A 26 19.40 12.46 2.02
C PRO A 26 20.54 11.46 1.76
N SER A 27 21.78 11.84 2.11
CA SER A 27 22.92 10.93 2.10
C SER A 27 22.81 9.87 3.19
N SER A 28 23.48 8.73 3.03
CA SER A 28 23.57 7.70 4.08
C SER A 28 24.14 8.27 5.39
N GLU A 29 25.09 9.19 5.30
CA GLU A 29 25.65 9.90 6.46
C GLU A 29 24.60 10.73 7.20
N SER A 30 23.74 11.45 6.48
CA SER A 30 22.68 12.26 7.08
C SER A 30 21.62 11.40 7.79
N LEU A 31 21.26 10.25 7.21
CA LEU A 31 20.35 9.28 7.83
C LEU A 31 20.96 8.67 9.11
N ASN A 32 22.26 8.39 9.10
CA ASN A 32 22.98 7.91 10.28
C ASN A 32 23.04 8.98 11.38
N ALA A 33 23.20 10.26 11.01
CA ALA A 33 23.16 11.37 11.96
C ALA A 33 21.79 11.49 12.66
N LEU A 34 20.68 11.27 11.93
CA LEU A 34 19.34 11.23 12.53
C LEU A 34 19.15 10.04 13.48
N GLN A 35 19.74 8.88 13.18
CA GLN A 35 19.73 7.73 14.10
C GLN A 35 20.47 8.06 15.40
N PHE A 36 21.63 8.72 15.30
CA PHE A 36 22.37 9.18 16.47
C PHE A 36 21.56 10.20 17.29
N ALA A 37 20.94 11.16 16.62
CA ALA A 37 20.13 12.17 17.28
C ALA A 37 18.83 11.58 17.88
N ALA A 38 18.25 10.52 17.29
CA ALA A 38 17.17 9.75 17.91
C ALA A 38 17.63 9.05 19.20
N LYS A 39 18.87 8.56 19.24
CA LYS A 39 19.44 7.98 20.46
C LYS A 39 19.66 9.05 21.55
N ALA A 40 20.09 10.24 21.17
CA ALA A 40 20.19 11.36 22.10
C ALA A 40 18.81 11.77 22.66
N HIS A 41 17.77 11.76 21.81
CA HIS A 41 16.39 12.02 22.22
C HIS A 41 15.85 10.97 23.20
N GLU A 42 16.14 9.69 22.96
CA GLU A 42 15.83 8.60 23.90
C GLU A 42 16.46 8.85 25.28
N VAL A 43 17.75 9.21 25.33
CA VAL A 43 18.46 9.50 26.59
C VAL A 43 17.83 10.69 27.31
N ALA A 44 17.46 11.74 26.59
CA ALA A 44 16.77 12.89 27.17
C ALA A 44 15.40 12.52 27.77
N ILE A 45 14.63 11.64 27.11
CA ILE A 45 13.36 11.11 27.63
C ILE A 45 13.60 10.29 28.91
N LEU A 46 14.59 9.39 28.91
CA LEU A 46 14.94 8.57 30.07
C LEU A 46 15.35 9.43 31.27
N MET A 47 16.19 10.44 31.07
CA MET A 47 16.58 11.40 32.12
C MET A 47 15.37 12.17 32.64
N SER A 48 14.51 12.67 31.74
CA SER A 48 13.29 13.38 32.12
C SER A 48 12.34 12.51 32.94
N LEU A 49 12.10 11.27 32.55
CA LEU A 49 11.20 10.36 33.25
C LEU A 49 11.79 9.88 34.58
N GLY A 50 13.11 9.68 34.63
CA GLY A 50 13.82 9.35 35.86
C GLY A 50 13.75 10.45 36.90
N ASP A 51 13.93 11.70 36.48
CA ASP A 51 13.81 12.89 37.34
C ASP A 51 12.39 13.02 37.92
N ILE A 52 11.35 12.86 37.08
CA ILE A 52 9.94 12.87 37.51
C ILE A 52 9.66 11.76 38.54
N LEU A 53 10.19 10.55 38.32
CA LEU A 53 9.98 9.43 39.22
C LEU A 53 10.75 9.61 40.54
N LEU A 54 11.97 10.14 40.48
CA LEU A 54 12.78 10.42 41.66
C LEU A 54 12.13 11.50 42.53
N TYR A 55 11.65 12.58 41.91
CA TYR A 55 10.87 13.62 42.61
C TYR A 55 9.70 13.00 43.39
N ARG A 56 8.94 12.10 42.75
CA ARG A 56 7.80 11.43 43.41
C ARG A 56 8.25 10.57 44.60
N ILE A 57 9.39 9.90 44.50
CA ILE A 57 9.94 9.10 45.59
C ILE A 57 10.42 10.00 46.74
N CYS A 58 11.22 11.03 46.44
CA CYS A 58 11.72 11.98 47.44
C CYS A 58 10.59 12.70 48.17
N TYR A 59 9.57 13.16 47.44
CA TYR A 59 8.39 13.80 48.00
C TYR A 59 7.66 12.89 49.01
N GLY A 60 7.50 11.61 48.68
CA GLY A 60 6.90 10.64 49.59
C GLY A 60 7.78 10.31 50.79
N LEU A 61 9.10 10.28 50.63
CA LEU A 61 10.06 10.02 51.71
C LEU A 61 10.11 11.14 52.74
N SER A 62 9.97 12.39 52.30
CA SER A 62 9.95 13.58 53.16
C SER A 62 8.68 13.67 54.02
N ARG A 63 7.56 13.12 53.53
CA ARG A 63 6.27 13.14 54.21
C ARG A 63 6.10 11.95 55.16
N GLN A 64 6.21 12.23 56.46
CA GLN A 64 6.03 11.24 57.54
C GLN A 64 4.63 10.62 57.57
N ASP A 65 3.61 11.34 57.09
CA ASP A 65 2.21 10.89 57.00
C ASP A 65 1.97 9.88 55.86
N VAL A 66 2.76 9.94 54.79
CA VAL A 66 2.57 9.14 53.58
C VAL A 66 3.59 8.01 53.47
N GLY A 67 4.89 8.36 53.47
CA GLY A 67 6.02 7.47 53.23
C GLY A 67 6.04 6.79 51.85
N VAL A 68 7.13 6.10 51.53
CA VAL A 68 7.27 5.30 50.30
C VAL A 68 7.55 3.84 50.64
N PRO A 69 6.81 2.87 50.09
CA PRO A 69 7.15 1.46 50.25
C PRO A 69 8.56 1.15 49.73
N LEU A 70 9.32 0.34 50.47
CA LEU A 70 10.70 -0.02 50.15
C LEU A 70 10.85 -0.55 48.71
N GLY A 71 9.85 -1.30 48.22
CA GLY A 71 9.83 -1.84 46.87
C GLY A 71 9.90 -0.79 45.74
N PHE A 72 9.40 0.43 45.97
CA PHE A 72 9.42 1.52 44.98
C PHE A 72 10.73 2.32 44.96
N LEU A 73 11.55 2.27 46.01
CA LEU A 73 12.81 3.02 46.07
C LEU A 73 13.76 2.64 44.94
N SER A 74 13.72 1.38 44.50
CA SER A 74 14.58 0.91 43.42
C SER A 74 14.03 1.18 42.01
N SER A 75 12.80 1.69 41.88
CA SER A 75 12.12 1.83 40.59
C SER A 75 12.83 2.75 39.60
N ALA A 76 13.45 3.84 40.09
CA ALA A 76 14.22 4.77 39.27
C ALA A 76 15.49 4.14 38.65
N PHE A 77 16.03 3.06 39.23
CA PHE A 77 17.25 2.40 38.72
C PHE A 77 16.95 1.38 37.63
N TYR A 78 15.74 0.83 37.61
CA TYR A 78 15.35 -0.17 36.64
C TYR A 78 14.80 0.45 35.34
N LEU A 79 14.86 1.77 35.16
CA LEU A 79 14.33 2.46 33.97
C LEU A 79 14.99 2.05 32.66
N SER A 80 16.27 1.67 32.68
CA SER A 80 17.00 1.17 31.51
C SER A 80 16.76 -0.31 31.22
N ALA A 81 16.25 -1.07 32.21
CA ALA A 81 15.92 -2.49 32.08
C ALA A 81 14.60 -2.85 32.80
N PRO A 82 13.47 -2.23 32.43
CA PRO A 82 12.26 -2.21 33.24
C PRO A 82 11.52 -3.54 33.30
N LEU A 83 11.68 -4.41 32.30
CA LEU A 83 10.99 -5.71 32.23
C LEU A 83 11.20 -6.58 33.49
N ARG A 84 12.44 -6.61 34.01
CA ARG A 84 12.75 -7.40 35.22
C ARG A 84 12.02 -6.86 36.45
N TYR A 85 11.89 -5.54 36.54
CA TYR A 85 11.23 -4.88 37.65
C TYR A 85 9.70 -4.93 37.53
N LEU A 86 9.15 -4.84 36.31
CA LEU A 86 7.71 -4.99 36.05
C LEU A 86 7.17 -6.38 36.38
N ILE A 87 7.99 -7.43 36.29
CA ILE A 87 7.61 -8.79 36.68
C ILE A 87 7.91 -9.05 38.17
N SER A 88 8.73 -8.19 38.78
CA SER A 88 9.19 -8.35 40.16
C SER A 88 8.05 -8.18 41.16
N ARG A 89 8.07 -9.03 42.20
CA ARG A 89 7.22 -8.84 43.39
C ARG A 89 7.53 -7.54 44.14
N GLN A 90 8.69 -6.91 43.89
CA GLN A 90 9.06 -5.61 44.45
C GLN A 90 8.08 -4.50 44.07
N LEU A 91 7.54 -4.53 42.84
CA LEU A 91 6.58 -3.54 42.35
C LEU A 91 5.15 -3.86 42.81
N TRP A 92 4.72 -5.11 42.63
CA TRP A 92 3.32 -5.47 42.82
C TRP A 92 2.90 -5.62 44.28
N SER A 93 3.82 -6.06 45.15
CA SER A 93 3.57 -6.22 46.60
C SER A 93 3.09 -4.92 47.28
N PRO A 94 3.76 -3.77 47.09
CA PRO A 94 3.28 -2.49 47.61
C PRO A 94 2.08 -1.91 46.81
N THR A 95 1.98 -2.18 45.50
CA THR A 95 0.90 -1.63 44.66
C THR A 95 -0.49 -2.20 45.01
N PHE A 96 -0.58 -3.50 45.32
CA PHE A 96 -1.85 -4.16 45.66
C PHE A 96 -2.18 -4.20 47.16
N ARG A 97 -1.48 -3.40 47.98
CA ARG A 97 -1.77 -3.31 49.41
C ARG A 97 -3.16 -2.69 49.65
N SER A 98 -3.82 -3.08 50.75
CA SER A 98 -5.03 -2.46 51.28
C SER A 98 -4.71 -1.77 52.62
N GLY A 99 -5.19 -0.53 52.84
CA GLY A 99 -4.85 0.33 54.00
C GLY A 99 -5.06 1.85 53.78
N ASN A 100 -4.74 2.68 54.79
CA ASN A 100 -5.03 4.13 54.79
C ASN A 100 -4.26 4.96 53.74
N ASN A 101 -3.02 4.59 53.37
CA ASN A 101 -2.20 5.30 52.37
C ASN A 101 -2.26 4.68 50.95
N THR A 102 -3.31 3.89 50.67
CA THR A 102 -3.45 3.13 49.42
C THR A 102 -3.52 3.97 48.17
N LYS A 103 -4.09 5.18 48.24
CA LYS A 103 -4.22 6.05 47.06
C LYS A 103 -2.85 6.50 46.55
N TYR A 104 -1.97 6.99 47.43
CA TYR A 104 -0.62 7.40 47.04
C TYR A 104 0.20 6.23 46.50
N GLN A 105 0.15 5.08 47.17
CA GLN A 105 0.89 3.88 46.79
C GLN A 105 0.43 3.32 45.44
N ARG A 106 -0.89 3.28 45.18
CA ARG A 106 -1.44 2.85 43.89
C ARG A 106 -1.08 3.83 42.77
N VAL A 107 -1.19 5.14 43.01
CA VAL A 107 -0.82 6.15 42.01
C VAL A 107 0.66 6.06 41.67
N THR A 108 1.54 5.94 42.66
CA THR A 108 2.99 5.78 42.44
C THR A 108 3.29 4.46 41.72
N GLY A 109 2.65 3.34 42.08
CA GLY A 109 2.81 2.06 41.38
C GLY A 109 2.38 2.12 39.90
N VAL A 110 1.21 2.73 39.61
CA VAL A 110 0.72 2.95 38.24
C VAL A 110 1.66 3.86 37.46
N MET A 111 2.14 4.94 38.09
CA MET A 111 3.11 5.86 37.50
C MET A 111 4.41 5.13 37.13
N VAL A 112 4.94 4.27 38.01
CA VAL A 112 6.14 3.47 37.73
C VAL A 112 5.94 2.51 36.55
N VAL A 113 4.78 1.83 36.47
CA VAL A 113 4.43 0.98 35.32
C VAL A 113 4.39 1.80 34.04
N PHE A 114 3.73 2.95 34.08
CA PHE A 114 3.56 3.82 32.93
C PHE A 114 4.89 4.41 32.43
N VAL A 115 5.72 4.92 33.35
CA VAL A 115 7.08 5.38 33.07
C VAL A 115 7.91 4.27 32.45
N SER A 116 7.83 3.06 33.00
CA SER A 116 8.55 1.89 32.47
C SER A 116 8.15 1.57 31.03
N ILE A 117 6.86 1.64 30.70
CA ILE A 117 6.34 1.46 29.34
C ILE A 117 6.86 2.57 28.41
N LEU A 118 6.85 3.83 28.85
CA LEU A 118 7.38 4.95 28.08
C LEU A 118 8.89 4.80 27.82
N CYS A 119 9.67 4.36 28.81
CA CYS A 119 11.10 4.09 28.65
C CYS A 119 11.38 2.96 27.65
N MET A 120 10.60 1.88 27.69
CA MET A 120 10.71 0.79 26.70
C MET A 120 10.39 1.26 25.27
N GLY A 121 9.38 2.12 25.14
CA GLY A 121 8.99 2.68 23.85
C GLY A 121 9.94 3.77 23.34
N ALA A 122 10.63 4.49 24.23
CA ALA A 122 11.43 5.67 23.89
C ALA A 122 12.44 5.39 22.77
N SER A 123 13.13 4.25 22.80
CA SER A 123 14.15 3.91 21.80
C SER A 123 13.57 3.73 20.38
N PRO A 124 12.68 2.74 20.12
CA PRO A 124 12.14 2.53 18.79
C PRO A 124 11.24 3.69 18.32
N LEU A 125 10.50 4.33 19.23
CA LEU A 125 9.53 5.37 18.85
C LEU A 125 10.20 6.71 18.53
N SER A 126 11.29 7.07 19.24
CA SER A 126 12.10 8.24 18.87
C SER A 126 12.73 8.03 17.49
N ALA A 127 13.28 6.85 17.21
CA ALA A 127 13.83 6.54 15.89
C ALA A 127 12.76 6.59 14.78
N ILE A 128 11.56 6.05 15.02
CA ILE A 128 10.45 6.08 14.07
C ILE A 128 10.00 7.51 13.77
N ALA A 129 9.91 8.38 14.78
CA ALA A 129 9.51 9.76 14.58
C ALA A 129 10.60 10.58 13.89
N MET A 130 11.87 10.35 14.23
CA MET A 130 12.99 11.19 13.82
C MET A 130 13.50 10.90 12.40
N ILE A 131 13.39 9.65 11.93
CA ILE A 131 13.84 9.27 10.58
C ILE A 131 12.69 9.49 9.60
N PRO A 132 12.83 10.39 8.60
CA PRO A 132 11.81 10.59 7.59
C PRO A 132 11.62 9.30 6.78
N ARG A 133 10.41 9.08 6.27
CA ARG A 133 10.11 7.86 5.50
C ARG A 133 10.17 8.14 4.02
N LEU A 134 10.77 7.20 3.30
CA LEU A 134 10.78 7.15 1.85
C LEU A 134 9.42 6.64 1.38
N ASP A 135 8.72 7.46 0.60
CA ASP A 135 7.39 7.13 0.07
C ASP A 135 7.14 7.92 -1.23
N TRP A 136 6.00 7.69 -1.88
CA TRP A 136 5.53 8.47 -3.03
C TRP A 136 4.78 9.73 -2.59
N TRP A 137 5.27 10.89 -3.05
CA TRP A 137 4.78 12.20 -2.66
C TRP A 137 4.17 12.94 -3.82
N LYS A 138 2.87 13.20 -3.73
CA LYS A 138 2.15 13.98 -4.74
C LYS A 138 2.77 15.36 -4.88
N ASP A 139 3.07 15.72 -6.11
CA ASP A 139 3.39 17.08 -6.50
C ASP A 139 2.09 17.85 -6.71
N ASP A 140 1.78 18.75 -5.78
CA ASP A 140 0.59 19.60 -5.86
C ASP A 140 0.78 20.78 -6.83
N MET A 141 2.02 21.09 -7.23
CA MET A 141 2.34 22.14 -8.20
C MET A 141 2.44 21.61 -9.63
N PHE A 142 2.49 20.29 -9.81
CA PHE A 142 2.58 19.69 -11.14
C PHE A 142 1.33 19.95 -11.97
N ASN A 143 1.50 20.70 -13.05
CA ASN A 143 0.50 20.89 -14.09
C ASN A 143 1.16 20.71 -15.47
N PRO A 144 0.95 19.58 -16.16
CA PRO A 144 1.60 19.33 -17.44
C PRO A 144 1.08 20.22 -18.58
N PHE A 145 0.04 21.01 -18.33
CA PHE A 145 -0.53 21.93 -19.30
C PHE A 145 -0.01 23.37 -19.14
N ASP A 146 0.73 23.69 -18.07
CA ASP A 146 1.14 25.07 -17.74
C ASP A 146 2.47 25.51 -18.37
N ASN A 147 3.21 24.60 -19.00
CA ASN A 147 4.64 24.83 -19.22
C ASN A 147 4.96 25.48 -20.57
N ASP A 148 5.14 26.80 -20.64
CA ASP A 148 5.26 27.56 -21.91
C ASP A 148 6.53 27.29 -22.76
N ASN A 149 7.50 26.52 -22.24
CA ASN A 149 8.85 26.41 -22.82
C ASN A 149 9.16 25.13 -23.60
N SER A 150 8.34 24.07 -23.53
CA SER A 150 8.50 22.84 -24.32
C SER A 150 7.30 22.71 -25.25
N LYS A 151 7.43 23.03 -26.54
CA LYS A 151 6.32 22.84 -27.50
C LYS A 151 6.22 21.39 -27.98
N ASP A 152 7.29 20.61 -27.85
CA ASP A 152 7.42 19.32 -28.51
C ASP A 152 6.80 18.16 -27.71
N TYR A 153 6.64 18.28 -26.39
CA TYR A 153 6.21 17.15 -25.53
C TYR A 153 4.99 17.42 -24.65
N ARG A 154 4.19 18.47 -24.91
CA ARG A 154 2.98 18.72 -24.11
C ARG A 154 1.87 17.71 -24.41
N PRO A 155 1.12 17.24 -23.40
CA PRO A 155 -0.18 16.67 -23.66
C PRO A 155 -1.06 17.77 -24.28
N VAL A 156 -1.39 17.61 -25.57
CA VAL A 156 -2.15 18.60 -26.36
C VAL A 156 -3.62 18.62 -25.91
N ILE A 157 -4.09 17.55 -25.27
CA ILE A 157 -5.50 17.32 -24.97
C ILE A 157 -5.73 17.32 -23.45
N LYS A 158 -6.46 18.33 -22.96
CA LYS A 158 -6.87 18.44 -21.54
C LYS A 158 -8.30 17.95 -21.31
N LEU A 159 -9.15 18.13 -22.30
CA LEU A 159 -10.57 17.79 -22.27
C LEU A 159 -10.83 16.82 -23.41
N ILE A 160 -11.54 15.75 -23.11
CA ILE A 160 -12.06 14.80 -24.09
C ILE A 160 -13.58 14.74 -23.98
N PRO A 161 -14.28 14.43 -25.09
CA PRO A 161 -15.67 14.00 -24.99
C PRO A 161 -15.76 12.86 -23.97
N ALA A 162 -16.82 12.86 -23.14
CA ALA A 162 -16.97 11.81 -22.14
C ALA A 162 -16.83 10.42 -22.78
N VAL A 163 -15.91 9.61 -22.24
CA VAL A 163 -15.57 8.33 -22.84
C VAL A 163 -16.69 7.35 -22.56
N GLU A 164 -17.45 7.02 -23.60
CA GLU A 164 -18.42 5.94 -23.54
C GLU A 164 -17.70 4.60 -23.78
N TYR A 165 -17.54 3.82 -22.73
CA TYR A 165 -17.01 2.45 -22.82
C TYR A 165 -18.06 1.53 -23.46
N ARG A 166 -18.12 1.54 -24.80
CA ARG A 166 -19.11 0.79 -25.57
C ARG A 166 -19.01 -0.71 -25.28
N THR A 167 -20.15 -1.34 -25.06
CA THR A 167 -20.28 -2.79 -24.96
C THR A 167 -20.71 -3.42 -26.27
N ARG A 168 -20.83 -2.64 -27.36
CA ARG A 168 -21.15 -3.14 -28.70
C ARG A 168 -20.32 -2.45 -29.76
N PHE A 169 -19.64 -3.26 -30.55
CA PHE A 169 -18.80 -2.89 -31.67
C PHE A 169 -19.35 -3.54 -32.93
N ASP A 170 -19.99 -2.74 -33.76
CA ASP A 170 -20.49 -3.13 -35.07
C ASP A 170 -19.62 -2.55 -36.20
N GLY A 171 -19.97 -2.83 -37.46
CA GLY A 171 -19.25 -2.28 -38.62
C GLY A 171 -19.28 -0.76 -38.76
N LYS A 172 -20.02 -0.04 -37.89
CA LYS A 172 -20.01 1.43 -37.80
C LYS A 172 -19.16 1.94 -36.64
N SER A 173 -19.03 1.13 -35.59
CA SER A 173 -18.28 1.42 -34.37
C SER A 173 -16.79 1.05 -34.50
N GLY A 174 -16.39 0.55 -35.67
CA GLY A 174 -15.08 -0.01 -35.91
C GLY A 174 -14.07 0.99 -36.40
N PRO A 175 -12.81 0.82 -36.02
CA PRO A 175 -11.74 1.60 -36.59
C PRO A 175 -11.56 1.23 -38.07
N PHE A 176 -11.62 2.21 -38.97
CA PHE A 176 -11.16 2.02 -40.34
C PHE A 176 -9.62 2.05 -40.32
N ILE A 177 -9.04 0.95 -39.81
CA ILE A 177 -7.59 0.76 -39.60
C ILE A 177 -6.81 0.89 -40.92
N SER A 178 -7.49 0.73 -42.05
CA SER A 178 -6.92 0.81 -43.40
C SER A 178 -6.16 2.11 -43.69
N ASN A 179 -6.48 3.22 -43.01
CA ASN A 179 -5.96 4.54 -43.39
C ASN A 179 -4.72 4.98 -42.59
N ASN A 180 -4.40 4.31 -41.48
CA ASN A 180 -3.31 4.68 -40.56
C ASN A 180 -2.23 3.61 -40.41
N VAL A 181 -2.38 2.49 -41.12
CA VAL A 181 -1.36 1.45 -41.18
C VAL A 181 -0.45 1.75 -42.37
N PRO A 182 0.89 1.75 -42.20
CA PRO A 182 1.82 2.03 -43.30
C PRO A 182 1.50 1.15 -44.51
N ALA A 183 1.60 1.70 -45.72
CA ALA A 183 1.37 0.93 -46.95
C ALA A 183 2.30 -0.29 -47.09
N SER A 184 3.42 -0.30 -46.34
CA SER A 184 4.39 -1.39 -46.24
C SER A 184 4.10 -2.39 -45.11
N PHE A 185 2.95 -2.31 -44.44
CA PHE A 185 2.63 -3.20 -43.33
C PHE A 185 2.41 -4.63 -43.82
N ASP A 186 3.27 -5.53 -43.37
CA ASP A 186 3.12 -6.96 -43.56
C ASP A 186 2.64 -7.62 -42.25
N PRO A 187 1.41 -8.17 -42.22
CA PRO A 187 0.92 -8.99 -41.11
C PRO A 187 1.90 -10.08 -40.68
N GLN A 188 2.62 -10.70 -41.62
CA GLN A 188 3.53 -11.82 -41.34
C GLN A 188 4.77 -11.36 -40.57
N GLU A 189 5.36 -10.22 -40.93
CA GLU A 189 6.49 -9.62 -40.20
C GLU A 189 6.11 -9.28 -38.75
N ARG A 190 4.89 -8.78 -38.53
CA ARG A 190 4.39 -8.50 -37.17
C ARG A 190 4.19 -9.77 -36.35
N LEU A 191 3.68 -10.83 -36.95
CA LEU A 191 3.54 -12.15 -36.30
C LEU A 191 4.91 -12.73 -35.92
N ILE A 192 5.93 -12.56 -36.78
CA ILE A 192 7.31 -12.96 -36.49
C ILE A 192 7.86 -12.21 -35.28
N ASN A 193 7.74 -10.88 -35.26
CA ASN A 193 8.23 -10.05 -34.16
C ASN A 193 7.50 -10.33 -32.83
N ALA A 194 6.21 -10.65 -32.89
CA ALA A 194 5.42 -11.05 -31.72
C ALA A 194 5.87 -12.40 -31.12
N ALA A 195 6.38 -13.31 -31.94
CA ALA A 195 6.77 -14.66 -31.53
C ALA A 195 8.12 -14.74 -30.78
N ILE A 196 8.94 -13.68 -30.83
CA ILE A 196 10.27 -13.62 -30.17
C ILE A 196 10.15 -13.41 -28.64
N VAL A 197 8.94 -13.24 -28.10
CA VAL A 197 8.75 -13.02 -26.66
C VAL A 197 8.96 -14.31 -25.87
N GLU A 198 10.12 -14.45 -25.22
CA GLU A 198 10.38 -15.49 -24.23
C GLU A 198 9.44 -15.31 -23.03
N ILE A 199 8.42 -16.15 -22.96
CA ILE A 199 7.50 -16.21 -21.82
C ILE A 199 8.25 -16.91 -20.67
N GLY A 200 9.00 -16.12 -19.91
CA GLY A 200 9.76 -16.61 -18.76
C GLY A 200 8.85 -17.32 -17.75
N PRO A 201 9.33 -18.39 -17.09
CA PRO A 201 8.51 -19.09 -16.10
C PRO A 201 8.34 -18.20 -14.86
N LYS A 202 7.08 -17.95 -14.46
CA LYS A 202 6.63 -17.31 -13.21
C LYS A 202 6.45 -15.78 -13.18
N ALA A 203 6.27 -15.08 -14.30
CA ALA A 203 5.68 -13.74 -14.24
C ALA A 203 4.14 -13.84 -14.25
N GLU A 204 3.45 -13.07 -13.39
CA GLU A 204 1.97 -12.98 -13.42
C GLU A 204 1.48 -12.38 -14.75
N PHE A 205 2.34 -11.58 -15.39
CA PHE A 205 2.21 -11.06 -16.75
C PHE A 205 3.57 -11.00 -17.45
N ALA A 206 3.65 -11.40 -18.71
CA ALA A 206 4.75 -11.05 -19.60
C ALA A 206 4.39 -9.73 -20.30
N ASN A 207 5.26 -8.71 -20.18
CA ASN A 207 5.11 -7.47 -20.94
C ASN A 207 5.68 -7.70 -22.34
N CYS A 208 4.80 -7.63 -23.33
CA CYS A 208 5.13 -7.84 -24.73
C CYS A 208 4.95 -6.52 -25.48
N SER A 209 6.00 -5.99 -26.11
CA SER A 209 5.84 -4.88 -27.03
C SER A 209 5.19 -5.38 -28.32
N TYR A 210 3.86 -5.35 -28.38
CA TYR A 210 3.11 -5.64 -29.59
C TYR A 210 2.14 -4.51 -29.84
N THR A 211 2.25 -3.90 -31.01
CA THR A 211 1.22 -3.05 -31.57
C THR A 211 1.27 -3.14 -33.09
N ASN A 212 0.11 -3.16 -33.72
CA ASN A 212 -0.04 -3.01 -35.17
C ASN A 212 0.01 -1.54 -35.60
N TYR A 213 0.16 -0.62 -34.65
CA TYR A 213 0.10 0.83 -34.82
C TYR A 213 1.45 1.46 -34.46
N GLU A 214 1.68 2.73 -34.81
CA GLU A 214 2.89 3.49 -34.46
C GLU A 214 2.89 3.92 -32.97
N ASP A 215 2.66 2.99 -32.05
CA ASP A 215 2.59 3.26 -30.60
C ASP A 215 3.66 2.49 -29.82
N ASP A 216 4.86 3.07 -29.67
CA ASP A 216 5.99 2.43 -28.99
C ASP A 216 5.90 2.40 -27.43
N TYR A 217 4.84 2.97 -26.82
CA TYR A 217 4.90 3.44 -25.43
C TYR A 217 3.98 2.70 -24.44
N ALA A 218 3.23 1.70 -24.91
CA ALA A 218 2.46 0.78 -24.07
C ALA A 218 2.64 -0.66 -24.59
N PRO A 219 3.31 -1.56 -23.86
CA PRO A 219 3.31 -2.97 -24.23
C PRO A 219 1.98 -3.62 -23.85
N ILE A 220 1.56 -4.62 -24.64
CA ILE A 220 0.47 -5.53 -24.26
C ILE A 220 1.00 -6.43 -23.16
N SER A 221 0.27 -6.55 -22.06
CA SER A 221 0.58 -7.50 -21.01
C SER A 221 -0.24 -8.77 -21.19
N LEU A 222 0.44 -9.90 -21.28
CA LEU A 222 -0.16 -11.22 -21.45
C LEU A 222 -0.03 -12.08 -20.20
N LYS A 223 -1.07 -12.85 -19.93
CA LYS A 223 -1.08 -13.94 -18.95
C LYS A 223 -1.41 -15.25 -19.66
N VAL A 224 -0.47 -16.19 -19.63
CA VAL A 224 -0.66 -17.54 -20.18
C VAL A 224 -1.17 -18.46 -19.09
N GLY A 225 -2.40 -18.95 -19.26
CA GLY A 225 -2.97 -20.03 -18.46
C GLY A 225 -2.80 -21.39 -19.15
N PRO A 226 -3.10 -22.50 -18.47
CA PRO A 226 -2.94 -23.85 -19.04
C PRO A 226 -3.84 -24.16 -20.23
N LYS A 227 -4.91 -23.38 -20.47
CA LYS A 227 -5.92 -23.61 -21.53
C LYS A 227 -6.50 -22.32 -22.15
N LEU A 228 -6.03 -21.16 -21.72
CA LEU A 228 -6.55 -19.85 -22.14
C LEU A 228 -5.45 -18.80 -21.99
N ILE A 229 -5.47 -17.79 -22.85
CA ILE A 229 -4.55 -16.65 -22.80
C ILE A 229 -5.39 -15.39 -22.57
N SER A 230 -4.91 -14.52 -21.69
CA SER A 230 -5.53 -13.22 -21.43
C SER A 230 -4.56 -12.09 -21.69
N GLY A 231 -5.05 -11.01 -22.30
CA GLY A 231 -4.29 -9.82 -22.64
C GLY A 231 -4.99 -8.55 -22.20
N THR A 232 -4.21 -7.54 -21.87
CA THR A 232 -4.69 -6.19 -21.60
C THR A 232 -3.68 -5.15 -22.06
N HIS A 233 -4.18 -3.94 -22.37
CA HIS A 233 -3.38 -2.84 -22.89
C HIS A 233 -4.04 -1.51 -22.51
N PRO A 234 -3.31 -0.53 -21.96
CA PRO A 234 -3.84 0.81 -21.74
C PRO A 234 -4.43 1.42 -23.01
N LEU A 235 -5.48 2.24 -22.91
CA LEU A 235 -5.98 2.92 -24.11
C LEU A 235 -4.86 3.76 -24.74
N SER A 236 -4.72 3.75 -26.06
CA SER A 236 -3.58 4.36 -26.75
C SER A 236 -3.41 5.85 -26.42
N HIS A 237 -4.51 6.60 -26.40
CA HIS A 237 -4.51 8.02 -26.00
C HIS A 237 -4.11 8.24 -24.53
N VAL A 238 -4.41 7.29 -23.63
CA VAL A 238 -3.99 7.35 -22.22
C VAL A 238 -2.49 7.12 -22.11
N ALA A 239 -1.96 6.12 -22.80
CA ALA A 239 -0.53 5.81 -22.84
C ALA A 239 0.29 6.96 -23.46
N LEU A 240 -0.14 7.47 -24.62
CA LEU A 240 0.51 8.58 -25.31
C LEU A 240 0.45 9.87 -24.48
N GLY A 241 -0.71 10.18 -23.88
CA GLY A 241 -0.87 11.34 -23.02
C GLY A 241 -0.02 11.26 -21.75
N LEU A 242 0.08 10.07 -21.14
CA LEU A 242 0.96 9.81 -20.00
C LEU A 242 2.43 10.01 -20.35
N LYS A 243 2.86 9.52 -21.51
CA LYS A 243 4.22 9.72 -22.00
C LYS A 243 4.54 11.21 -22.13
N ASN A 244 3.72 11.96 -22.86
CA ASN A 244 3.92 13.39 -23.05
C ASN A 244 3.93 14.16 -21.71
N ALA A 245 2.97 13.87 -20.82
CA ALA A 245 2.94 14.45 -19.48
C ALA A 245 4.19 14.11 -18.63
N SER A 246 4.78 12.93 -18.84
CA SER A 246 5.98 12.49 -18.12
C SER A 246 7.28 13.07 -18.69
N MET A 247 7.34 13.32 -20.01
CA MET A 247 8.51 13.84 -20.72
C MET A 247 8.63 15.36 -20.67
N ASN A 248 7.58 16.08 -20.27
CA ASN A 248 7.52 17.54 -20.25
C ASN A 248 8.58 18.27 -19.41
N ASP A 249 9.33 17.57 -18.55
CA ASP A 249 10.33 18.16 -17.61
C ASP A 249 11.72 17.51 -17.73
N PHE A 250 12.08 16.98 -18.90
CA PHE A 250 13.42 16.40 -19.15
C PHE A 250 14.62 17.31 -18.80
N GLY A 251 14.39 18.59 -18.50
CA GLY A 251 15.41 19.54 -18.04
C GLY A 251 15.89 19.36 -16.60
N GLU A 252 15.15 18.67 -15.72
CA GLU A 252 15.65 18.35 -14.37
C GLU A 252 16.40 17.02 -14.39
N ALA A 253 17.72 17.10 -14.59
CA ALA A 253 18.70 16.04 -14.42
C ALA A 253 18.82 15.57 -12.95
N SER A 254 17.71 15.47 -12.23
CA SER A 254 17.70 14.90 -10.88
C SER A 254 17.50 13.39 -11.01
N GLY A 255 18.43 12.60 -10.47
CA GLY A 255 18.29 11.14 -10.38
C GLY A 255 17.14 10.69 -9.45
N ILE A 256 16.15 11.54 -9.20
CA ILE A 256 14.99 11.31 -8.35
C ILE A 256 13.98 10.52 -9.16
N ARG A 257 13.53 9.39 -8.62
CA ARG A 257 12.46 8.60 -9.21
C ARG A 257 11.14 9.35 -9.08
N TRP A 258 10.43 9.55 -10.18
CA TRP A 258 9.06 10.06 -10.18
C TRP A 258 8.09 9.15 -10.92
N LEU A 259 6.83 9.23 -10.53
CA LEU A 259 5.72 8.47 -11.08
C LEU A 259 4.67 9.46 -11.57
N THR A 260 4.24 9.33 -12.81
CA THR A 260 3.14 10.12 -13.37
C THR A 260 1.96 9.18 -13.61
N ALA A 261 0.83 9.45 -12.95
CA ALA A 261 -0.41 8.70 -13.11
C ALA A 261 -1.45 9.53 -13.86
N SER A 262 -2.35 8.87 -14.60
CA SER A 262 -3.44 9.50 -15.34
C SER A 262 -4.78 9.00 -14.82
N HIS A 263 -5.73 9.92 -14.65
CA HIS A 263 -7.09 9.64 -14.22
C HIS A 263 -8.10 10.42 -15.08
N GLN A 264 -9.27 9.83 -15.27
CA GLN A 264 -10.42 10.49 -15.88
C GLN A 264 -11.17 11.29 -14.81
N GLN A 265 -11.59 12.51 -15.11
CA GLN A 265 -12.34 13.33 -14.17
C GLN A 265 -13.53 13.99 -14.87
N ALA A 266 -14.75 13.60 -14.47
CA ALA A 266 -15.96 14.26 -14.95
C ALA A 266 -15.98 15.75 -14.52
N LEU A 267 -16.41 16.63 -15.42
CA LEU A 267 -16.50 18.07 -15.13
C LEU A 267 -17.35 18.33 -13.87
N GLY A 268 -16.78 19.03 -12.88
CA GLY A 268 -17.46 19.34 -11.62
C GLY A 268 -17.38 18.26 -10.54
N SER A 269 -16.88 17.05 -10.85
CA SER A 269 -16.55 16.03 -9.85
C SER A 269 -15.15 16.27 -9.29
N GLY A 270 -14.97 16.19 -7.97
CA GLY A 270 -13.66 16.37 -7.31
C GLY A 270 -12.76 15.14 -7.33
N SER A 271 -13.31 13.95 -7.63
CA SER A 271 -12.58 12.68 -7.59
C SER A 271 -12.21 12.19 -9.00
N GLY A 272 -10.93 11.88 -9.22
CA GLY A 272 -10.49 11.16 -10.41
C GLY A 272 -10.92 9.69 -10.35
N ILE A 273 -11.30 9.14 -11.50
CA ILE A 273 -11.72 7.76 -11.72
C ILE A 273 -10.62 7.06 -12.52
N ALA A 274 -10.37 5.78 -12.20
CA ALA A 274 -9.44 4.94 -12.95
C ALA A 274 -9.93 4.73 -14.39
N TRP A 275 -9.01 4.69 -15.34
CA TRP A 275 -9.33 4.36 -16.73
C TRP A 275 -9.79 2.92 -16.84
N LYS A 276 -10.71 2.62 -17.75
CA LYS A 276 -10.94 1.23 -18.15
C LYS A 276 -10.03 0.85 -19.33
N GLN A 277 -9.56 -0.40 -19.29
CA GLN A 277 -8.74 -1.02 -20.31
C GLN A 277 -9.45 -2.28 -20.83
N PRO A 278 -9.24 -2.68 -22.09
CA PRO A 278 -9.73 -3.94 -22.60
C PRO A 278 -9.04 -5.10 -21.87
N LEU A 279 -9.84 -6.07 -21.48
CA LEU A 279 -9.37 -7.36 -21.03
C LEU A 279 -9.94 -8.41 -21.97
N VAL A 280 -9.07 -9.04 -22.75
CA VAL A 280 -9.43 -10.04 -23.76
C VAL A 280 -8.89 -11.39 -23.32
N THR A 281 -9.75 -12.39 -23.32
CA THR A 281 -9.40 -13.79 -23.10
C THR A 281 -9.77 -14.61 -24.33
N VAL A 282 -8.85 -15.41 -24.83
CA VAL A 282 -9.07 -16.32 -25.96
C VAL A 282 -8.86 -17.77 -25.51
N GLU A 283 -9.81 -18.63 -25.88
CA GLU A 283 -9.71 -20.08 -25.75
C GLU A 283 -9.98 -20.71 -27.11
N CYS A 284 -9.02 -21.46 -27.64
CA CYS A 284 -9.19 -22.22 -28.88
C CYS A 284 -9.23 -23.72 -28.59
N LYS A 285 -9.96 -24.44 -29.45
CA LYS A 285 -10.10 -25.88 -29.38
C LYS A 285 -10.03 -26.46 -30.80
N PHE A 286 -9.20 -27.48 -30.93
CA PHE A 286 -9.12 -28.30 -32.12
C PHE A 286 -10.36 -29.20 -32.22
N SER A 287 -10.72 -29.52 -33.46
CA SER A 287 -11.80 -30.42 -33.77
C SER A 287 -11.58 -31.80 -33.18
N SER A 288 -12.44 -32.24 -32.25
CA SER A 288 -12.62 -33.66 -32.00
C SER A 288 -13.75 -34.13 -32.92
N GLY A 289 -13.41 -34.89 -33.96
CA GLY A 289 -14.41 -35.49 -34.85
C GLY A 289 -15.40 -36.34 -34.04
N ILE A 290 -16.69 -36.12 -34.26
CA ILE A 290 -17.76 -36.96 -33.68
C ILE A 290 -18.21 -37.97 -34.74
N ASP A 291 -18.46 -37.51 -35.97
CA ASP A 291 -18.80 -38.27 -37.19
C ASP A 291 -18.33 -37.48 -38.44
N ASP A 292 -18.36 -38.06 -39.64
CA ASP A 292 -17.85 -37.48 -40.92
C ASP A 292 -18.38 -36.08 -41.27
N TYR A 293 -19.49 -35.64 -40.65
CA TYR A 293 -20.16 -34.37 -40.95
C TYR A 293 -20.37 -33.47 -39.71
N THR A 294 -19.88 -33.87 -38.54
CA THR A 294 -20.09 -33.15 -37.28
C THR A 294 -18.84 -33.09 -36.42
N VAL A 295 -18.47 -31.87 -36.05
CA VAL A 295 -17.30 -31.55 -35.23
C VAL A 295 -17.72 -31.03 -33.85
N GLY A 296 -17.09 -31.54 -32.79
CA GLY A 296 -17.30 -31.12 -31.41
C GLY A 296 -16.13 -30.31 -30.85
N TYR A 297 -16.45 -29.32 -30.02
CA TYR A 297 -15.49 -28.47 -29.31
C TYR A 297 -15.90 -28.31 -27.84
N SER A 298 -15.00 -28.62 -26.91
CA SER A 298 -15.28 -28.52 -25.47
C SER A 298 -14.56 -27.33 -24.85
N PHE A 299 -15.32 -26.32 -24.40
CA PHE A 299 -14.78 -25.11 -23.80
C PHE A 299 -14.94 -25.14 -22.28
N ALA A 300 -13.82 -24.99 -21.57
CA ALA A 300 -13.84 -24.93 -20.11
C ALA A 300 -14.45 -23.62 -19.62
N SER A 301 -14.18 -22.50 -20.32
CA SER A 301 -14.71 -21.18 -19.98
C SER A 301 -16.25 -21.09 -20.06
N LEU A 302 -16.86 -21.89 -20.94
CA LEU A 302 -18.31 -21.92 -21.14
C LEU A 302 -19.00 -23.08 -20.43
N ASN A 303 -18.22 -24.01 -19.85
CA ASN A 303 -18.71 -25.29 -19.32
C ASN A 303 -19.69 -25.99 -20.28
N LYS A 304 -19.39 -25.96 -21.59
CA LYS A 304 -20.29 -26.40 -22.64
C LYS A 304 -19.53 -26.94 -23.85
N THR A 305 -20.09 -27.98 -24.46
CA THR A 305 -19.62 -28.50 -25.75
C THR A 305 -20.41 -27.87 -26.89
N VAL A 306 -19.70 -27.26 -27.84
CA VAL A 306 -20.27 -26.69 -29.07
C VAL A 306 -20.12 -27.71 -30.19
N ARG A 307 -21.22 -28.03 -30.88
CA ARG A 307 -21.23 -28.95 -32.05
C ARG A 307 -21.55 -28.20 -33.34
N LEU A 308 -20.70 -28.30 -34.36
CA LEU A 308 -20.94 -27.73 -35.68
C LEU A 308 -21.09 -28.85 -36.69
N SER A 309 -22.10 -28.78 -37.54
CA SER A 309 -22.29 -29.73 -38.63
C SER A 309 -22.28 -29.00 -39.96
N VAL A 310 -21.72 -29.64 -41.00
CA VAL A 310 -21.65 -29.10 -42.36
C VAL A 310 -23.04 -28.70 -42.86
N ASN A 311 -24.07 -29.47 -42.50
CA ASN A 311 -25.45 -29.22 -42.94
C ASN A 311 -26.13 -28.03 -42.23
N SER A 312 -25.67 -27.66 -41.03
CA SER A 312 -26.30 -26.64 -40.20
C SER A 312 -25.49 -25.36 -40.04
N SER A 313 -24.20 -25.40 -40.38
CA SER A 313 -23.25 -24.30 -40.24
C SER A 313 -22.70 -23.89 -41.60
N THR A 314 -23.14 -22.74 -42.12
CA THR A 314 -22.62 -22.17 -43.38
C THR A 314 -21.11 -21.93 -43.30
N ALA A 315 -20.62 -21.48 -42.14
CA ALA A 315 -19.19 -21.26 -41.91
C ALA A 315 -18.35 -22.54 -42.06
N LEU A 316 -18.87 -23.70 -41.61
CA LEU A 316 -18.16 -24.97 -41.73
C LEU A 316 -18.25 -25.52 -43.17
N ALA A 317 -19.42 -25.38 -43.80
CA ALA A 317 -19.60 -25.78 -45.20
C ALA A 317 -18.67 -25.02 -46.15
N GLU A 318 -18.56 -23.70 -45.97
CA GLU A 318 -17.68 -22.85 -46.80
C GLU A 318 -16.19 -23.14 -46.60
N LEU A 319 -15.77 -23.50 -45.38
CA LEU A 319 -14.38 -23.88 -45.12
C LEU A 319 -14.06 -25.28 -45.66
N SER A 320 -15.03 -26.20 -45.63
CA SER A 320 -14.84 -27.57 -46.14
C SER A 320 -14.63 -27.65 -47.66
N ASP A 321 -15.05 -26.62 -48.39
CA ASP A 321 -14.92 -26.53 -49.86
C ASP A 321 -13.59 -25.87 -50.30
N ARG A 322 -12.77 -25.38 -49.36
CA ARG A 322 -11.50 -24.71 -49.66
C ARG A 322 -10.29 -25.62 -49.49
N SER A 323 -9.26 -25.34 -50.27
CA SER A 323 -7.99 -26.07 -50.30
C SER A 323 -6.82 -25.27 -49.70
N ALA A 324 -7.11 -24.20 -48.95
CA ALA A 324 -6.10 -23.34 -48.34
C ALA A 324 -6.62 -22.83 -46.99
N ALA A 325 -5.70 -22.50 -46.08
CA ALA A 325 -6.01 -21.95 -44.78
C ALA A 325 -6.86 -20.69 -44.87
N ASP A 326 -7.98 -20.69 -44.14
CA ASP A 326 -8.96 -19.61 -44.16
C ASP A 326 -9.78 -19.60 -42.86
N TYR A 327 -10.58 -18.55 -42.67
CA TYR A 327 -11.39 -18.37 -41.47
C TYR A 327 -12.83 -17.95 -41.79
N ARG A 328 -13.77 -18.33 -40.92
CA ARG A 328 -15.17 -17.89 -40.96
C ARG A 328 -15.68 -17.57 -39.56
N HIS A 329 -16.73 -16.77 -39.48
CA HIS A 329 -17.40 -16.42 -38.23
C HIS A 329 -18.72 -17.20 -38.08
N PRO A 330 -18.78 -18.26 -37.25
CA PRO A 330 -20.00 -19.06 -37.07
C PRO A 330 -21.16 -18.35 -36.34
N ASN A 331 -20.93 -17.17 -35.76
CA ASN A 331 -21.93 -16.38 -35.02
C ASN A 331 -22.59 -17.18 -33.88
N LEU A 332 -21.79 -17.84 -33.05
CA LEU A 332 -22.29 -18.73 -31.99
C LEU A 332 -23.08 -18.00 -30.90
N ARG A 333 -22.82 -16.71 -30.70
CA ARG A 333 -23.64 -15.87 -29.81
C ARG A 333 -25.09 -15.84 -30.28
N THR A 334 -25.34 -15.42 -31.52
CA THR A 334 -26.70 -15.25 -32.05
C THR A 334 -27.36 -16.58 -32.35
N SER A 335 -26.61 -17.54 -32.91
CA SER A 335 -27.16 -18.84 -33.31
C SER A 335 -27.42 -19.79 -32.13
N LYS A 336 -26.64 -19.71 -31.05
CA LYS A 336 -26.70 -20.64 -29.91
C LYS A 336 -26.84 -19.99 -28.53
N GLY A 337 -26.99 -18.67 -28.47
CA GLY A 337 -27.17 -17.93 -27.22
C GLY A 337 -25.94 -17.99 -26.30
N LEU A 338 -24.73 -18.15 -26.84
CA LEU A 338 -23.53 -18.27 -26.01
C LEU A 338 -23.09 -16.91 -25.45
N PRO A 339 -22.65 -16.84 -24.17
CA PRO A 339 -22.14 -15.62 -23.55
C PRO A 339 -20.69 -15.38 -23.94
N ILE A 340 -20.46 -15.12 -25.24
CA ILE A 340 -19.14 -14.82 -25.81
C ILE A 340 -19.13 -13.43 -26.44
N SER A 341 -17.97 -12.87 -26.68
CA SER A 341 -17.81 -11.57 -27.35
C SER A 341 -17.77 -11.70 -28.87
N ALA A 342 -17.02 -12.70 -29.35
CA ALA A 342 -16.91 -13.10 -30.75
C ALA A 342 -16.46 -14.56 -30.85
N ASP A 343 -16.56 -15.12 -32.05
CA ASP A 343 -16.09 -16.46 -32.39
C ASP A 343 -15.46 -16.49 -33.78
N ILE A 344 -14.44 -17.33 -33.94
CA ILE A 344 -13.71 -17.52 -35.20
C ILE A 344 -13.44 -19.01 -35.39
N LEU A 345 -13.78 -19.51 -36.57
CA LEU A 345 -13.50 -20.86 -37.02
C LEU A 345 -12.40 -20.81 -38.08
N PHE A 346 -11.27 -21.43 -37.81
CA PHE A 346 -10.18 -21.62 -38.77
C PHE A 346 -10.28 -23.01 -39.39
N GLY A 347 -10.03 -23.10 -40.69
CA GLY A 347 -9.82 -24.38 -41.39
C GLY A 347 -8.40 -24.44 -41.92
N THR A 348 -7.70 -25.55 -41.69
CA THR A 348 -6.35 -25.84 -42.20
C THR A 348 -6.40 -27.09 -43.08
N THR A 349 -5.57 -27.17 -44.11
CA THR A 349 -5.69 -28.19 -45.16
C THR A 349 -4.35 -28.80 -45.55
N GLU A 350 -3.63 -29.42 -44.61
CA GLU A 350 -2.57 -30.37 -44.94
C GLU A 350 -2.55 -31.58 -43.98
N GLY A 351 -2.62 -32.80 -44.56
CA GLY A 351 -2.32 -34.08 -43.89
C GLY A 351 -3.50 -34.82 -43.24
N TRP A 352 -3.84 -36.01 -43.77
CA TRP A 352 -4.77 -37.04 -43.23
C TRP A 352 -6.11 -36.58 -42.62
N GLY A 353 -6.60 -35.37 -42.92
CA GLY A 353 -7.93 -34.89 -42.54
C GLY A 353 -7.99 -33.36 -42.51
N ALA A 354 -9.18 -32.78 -42.75
CA ALA A 354 -9.37 -31.34 -42.53
C ALA A 354 -9.46 -31.08 -41.01
N GLU A 355 -8.54 -30.28 -40.47
CA GLU A 355 -8.59 -29.85 -39.08
C GLU A 355 -9.27 -28.49 -38.97
N TYR A 356 -10.16 -28.36 -37.99
CA TYR A 356 -10.90 -27.12 -37.76
C TYR A 356 -10.67 -26.64 -36.34
N THR A 357 -10.16 -25.42 -36.19
CA THR A 357 -9.91 -24.81 -34.88
C THR A 357 -10.97 -23.76 -34.60
N LEU A 358 -11.76 -23.97 -33.54
CA LEU A 358 -12.75 -23.00 -33.08
C LEU A 358 -12.20 -22.22 -31.89
N CYS A 359 -12.12 -20.90 -32.05
CA CYS A 359 -11.72 -19.96 -31.03
C CYS A 359 -12.92 -19.17 -30.51
N VAL A 360 -13.07 -19.11 -29.20
CA VAL A 360 -14.04 -18.24 -28.52
C VAL A 360 -13.31 -17.09 -27.83
N ILE A 361 -13.85 -15.88 -28.00
CA ILE A 361 -13.26 -14.66 -27.46
C ILE A 361 -14.19 -14.11 -26.39
N LEU A 362 -13.62 -13.73 -25.25
CA LEU A 362 -14.30 -13.09 -24.14
C LEU A 362 -13.60 -11.76 -23.85
N ALA A 363 -14.26 -10.65 -24.15
CA ALA A 363 -13.73 -9.30 -23.97
C ALA A 363 -14.61 -8.49 -23.02
N SER A 364 -13.99 -7.69 -22.15
CA SER A 364 -14.68 -6.82 -21.19
C SER A 364 -13.84 -5.60 -20.85
N TRP A 365 -14.48 -4.54 -20.36
CA TRP A 365 -13.80 -3.37 -19.83
C TRP A 365 -13.46 -3.56 -18.35
N SER A 366 -12.20 -3.37 -17.98
CA SER A 366 -11.73 -3.49 -16.59
C SER A 366 -11.08 -2.19 -16.12
N GLU A 367 -11.42 -1.73 -14.92
CA GLU A 367 -10.78 -0.56 -14.29
C GLU A 367 -9.31 -0.86 -13.96
N ALA A 368 -8.42 0.03 -14.39
CA ALA A 368 -6.99 -0.06 -14.21
C ALA A 368 -6.39 1.32 -13.88
N ASP A 369 -5.60 1.38 -12.80
CA ASP A 369 -4.73 2.51 -12.56
C ASP A 369 -3.56 2.42 -13.56
N THR A 370 -3.24 3.51 -14.26
CA THR A 370 -2.17 3.55 -15.28
C THR A 370 -1.16 4.65 -14.95
N TRP A 371 0.13 4.32 -14.98
CA TRP A 371 1.22 5.26 -14.66
C TRP A 371 2.51 4.97 -15.43
N ILE A 372 3.44 5.92 -15.42
CA ILE A 372 4.82 5.78 -15.94
C ILE A 372 5.80 6.08 -14.81
N GLU A 373 6.86 5.27 -14.69
CA GLU A 373 7.94 5.44 -13.71
C GLU A 373 9.24 5.91 -14.39
N SER A 374 9.53 7.20 -14.28
CA SER A 374 10.74 7.81 -14.86
C SER A 374 11.81 8.03 -13.77
N PRO A 375 13.11 8.01 -14.10
CA PRO A 375 13.72 7.90 -15.44
C PRO A 375 13.98 6.46 -15.94
N PHE A 376 13.52 5.44 -15.19
CA PHE A 376 13.91 4.05 -15.44
C PHE A 376 13.08 3.35 -16.52
N SER A 377 11.83 3.76 -16.73
CA SER A 377 10.94 3.17 -17.74
C SER A 377 10.05 4.25 -18.36
N TYR A 378 9.90 4.20 -19.68
CA TYR A 378 8.93 5.04 -20.41
C TYR A 378 7.68 4.24 -20.81
N ASN A 379 7.64 2.96 -20.47
CA ASN A 379 6.48 2.10 -20.72
C ASN A 379 5.42 2.37 -19.67
N SER A 380 4.16 2.48 -20.11
CA SER A 380 3.02 2.55 -19.20
C SER A 380 2.89 1.25 -18.41
N LEU A 381 2.88 1.38 -17.09
CA LEU A 381 2.54 0.34 -16.13
C LEU A 381 1.07 0.47 -15.75
N PHE A 382 0.48 -0.62 -15.30
CA PHE A 382 -0.90 -0.61 -14.84
C PHE A 382 -1.15 -1.59 -13.69
N LYS A 383 -2.27 -1.37 -12.99
CA LYS A 383 -2.81 -2.29 -11.99
C LYS A 383 -4.31 -2.41 -12.16
N LEU A 384 -4.76 -3.61 -12.51
CA LEU A 384 -6.19 -3.93 -12.56
C LEU A 384 -6.77 -3.93 -11.14
N LYS A 385 -7.97 -3.36 -10.98
CA LYS A 385 -8.69 -3.37 -9.71
C LYS A 385 -9.05 -4.78 -9.24
N ARG A 386 -9.23 -5.71 -10.19
CA ARG A 386 -9.47 -7.15 -9.94
C ARG A 386 -8.37 -7.98 -10.59
N PRO A 387 -7.79 -8.98 -9.89
CA PRO A 387 -6.79 -9.87 -10.46
C PRO A 387 -7.40 -10.79 -11.53
N ILE A 388 -6.65 -11.09 -12.59
CA ILE A 388 -7.14 -11.93 -13.70
C ILE A 388 -7.51 -13.36 -13.27
N SER A 389 -6.87 -13.90 -12.24
CA SER A 389 -7.21 -15.25 -11.71
C SER A 389 -8.66 -15.40 -11.30
N ASN A 390 -9.30 -14.32 -10.84
CA ASN A 390 -10.68 -14.35 -10.34
C ASN A 390 -11.69 -14.04 -11.46
N ILE A 391 -11.21 -13.74 -12.67
CA ILE A 391 -12.06 -13.23 -13.76
C ILE A 391 -12.69 -14.39 -14.53
N THR A 392 -12.06 -15.57 -14.58
CA THR A 392 -12.62 -16.79 -15.21
C THR A 392 -13.82 -17.39 -14.48
N GLU A 393 -14.09 -16.99 -13.24
CA GLU A 393 -15.17 -17.55 -12.41
C GLU A 393 -16.44 -16.67 -12.37
N ASP A 394 -16.35 -15.41 -12.81
CA ASP A 394 -17.46 -14.47 -12.71
C ASP A 394 -18.42 -14.64 -13.90
N SER A 395 -19.62 -15.14 -13.62
CA SER A 395 -20.68 -15.44 -14.59
C SER A 395 -21.49 -14.21 -15.02
N HIS A 396 -21.23 -13.04 -14.42
CA HIS A 396 -21.89 -11.76 -14.70
C HIS A 396 -20.98 -10.76 -15.42
N ARG A 397 -20.37 -11.16 -16.53
CA ARG A 397 -19.56 -10.25 -17.35
C ARG A 397 -20.44 -9.33 -18.20
N ASP A 398 -20.23 -8.02 -18.08
CA ASP A 398 -20.61 -7.05 -19.13
C ASP A 398 -19.69 -7.25 -20.34
N LEU A 399 -19.98 -8.28 -21.13
CA LEU A 399 -19.17 -8.64 -22.29
C LEU A 399 -19.33 -7.61 -23.40
N ILE A 400 -18.19 -7.25 -23.98
CA ILE A 400 -18.13 -6.49 -25.21
C ILE A 400 -18.65 -7.38 -26.34
N HIS A 401 -19.63 -6.92 -27.10
CA HIS A 401 -20.15 -7.56 -28.29
C HIS A 401 -19.37 -7.08 -29.51
N MET A 402 -18.77 -8.00 -30.27
CA MET A 402 -18.01 -7.68 -31.46
C MET A 402 -18.67 -8.36 -32.66
N ASP A 403 -19.38 -7.59 -33.48
CA ASP A 403 -20.08 -8.11 -34.66
C ASP A 403 -19.05 -8.48 -35.76
N ASN A 404 -19.40 -9.40 -36.65
CA ASN A 404 -18.49 -9.87 -37.72
C ASN A 404 -17.90 -8.75 -38.58
N LYS A 405 -18.70 -7.74 -38.92
CA LYS A 405 -18.22 -6.60 -39.71
C LYS A 405 -17.12 -5.82 -39.00
N TRP A 406 -17.17 -5.77 -37.66
CA TRP A 406 -16.11 -5.15 -36.87
C TRP A 406 -14.86 -6.04 -36.86
N MET A 407 -15.04 -7.35 -36.67
CA MET A 407 -13.95 -8.33 -36.73
C MET A 407 -13.25 -8.34 -38.10
N GLU A 408 -14.01 -8.24 -39.19
CA GLU A 408 -13.50 -8.09 -40.56
C GLU A 408 -12.80 -6.74 -40.75
N GLY A 409 -13.32 -5.67 -40.15
CA GLY A 409 -12.70 -4.35 -40.20
C GLY A 409 -11.32 -4.32 -39.55
N ILE A 410 -11.15 -5.00 -38.41
CA ILE A 410 -9.84 -5.07 -37.73
C ILE A 410 -8.85 -6.03 -38.38
N SER A 411 -9.35 -6.99 -39.17
CA SER A 411 -8.51 -7.97 -39.87
C SER A 411 -8.11 -7.54 -41.28
N SER A 412 -8.81 -6.59 -41.90
CA SER A 412 -8.60 -6.21 -43.30
C SER A 412 -7.43 -5.25 -43.48
N PHE A 413 -6.33 -5.74 -44.06
CA PHE A 413 -5.18 -4.94 -44.46
C PHE A 413 -5.00 -4.96 -45.98
N SER A 414 -4.30 -3.96 -46.53
CA SER A 414 -4.25 -3.60 -47.97
C SER A 414 -4.08 -4.78 -48.94
N ASN A 415 -3.32 -5.82 -48.58
CA ASN A 415 -3.02 -6.97 -49.46
C ASN A 415 -3.46 -8.34 -48.92
N LYS A 416 -3.78 -8.49 -47.62
CA LYS A 416 -4.16 -9.77 -46.99
C LYS A 416 -4.87 -9.55 -45.65
N SER A 417 -5.81 -10.43 -45.30
CA SER A 417 -6.42 -10.43 -43.96
C SER A 417 -5.43 -10.91 -42.91
N PHE A 418 -5.36 -10.22 -41.78
CA PHE A 418 -4.58 -10.62 -40.60
C PHE A 418 -4.99 -12.00 -40.09
N LEU A 419 -6.29 -12.28 -40.06
CA LEU A 419 -6.82 -13.55 -39.57
C LEU A 419 -6.42 -14.70 -40.50
N THR A 420 -6.36 -14.46 -41.82
CA THR A 420 -5.80 -15.44 -42.77
C THR A 420 -4.31 -15.63 -42.53
N SER A 421 -3.55 -14.55 -42.28
CA SER A 421 -2.12 -14.67 -41.93
C SER A 421 -1.89 -15.41 -40.61
N ILE A 422 -2.78 -15.27 -39.61
CA ILE A 422 -2.72 -16.10 -38.38
C ILE A 422 -2.97 -17.57 -38.73
N ALA A 423 -3.96 -17.87 -39.58
CA ALA A 423 -4.28 -19.23 -39.99
C ALA A 423 -3.05 -19.91 -40.61
N ASP A 424 -2.45 -19.26 -41.63
CA ASP A 424 -1.26 -19.77 -42.30
C ASP A 424 -0.05 -19.89 -41.35
N TRP A 425 0.15 -18.91 -40.46
CA TRP A 425 1.30 -18.88 -39.55
C TRP A 425 1.22 -19.94 -38.44
N CYS A 426 0.01 -20.19 -37.93
CA CYS A 426 -0.21 -21.17 -36.87
C CYS A 426 -0.36 -22.60 -37.41
N GLU A 427 -0.61 -22.78 -38.70
CA GLU A 427 -0.63 -24.10 -39.37
C GLU A 427 0.77 -24.74 -39.38
N ASP A 428 1.83 -23.97 -39.62
CA ASP A 428 3.22 -24.46 -39.73
C ASP A 428 3.92 -24.74 -38.38
N ARG A 429 3.23 -24.59 -37.24
CA ARG A 429 3.85 -24.71 -35.90
C ARG A 429 3.13 -25.68 -34.97
N ASP A 430 3.90 -26.57 -34.34
CA ASP A 430 3.50 -27.45 -33.23
C ASP A 430 3.11 -26.70 -31.92
N ASN A 431 2.96 -25.36 -31.96
CA ASN A 431 2.62 -24.58 -30.78
C ASN A 431 1.10 -24.59 -30.55
N THR A 432 0.66 -25.45 -29.63
CA THR A 432 -0.74 -25.62 -29.22
C THR A 432 -1.48 -24.35 -28.76
N LEU A 433 -0.79 -23.23 -28.53
CA LEU A 433 -1.37 -21.94 -28.10
C LEU A 433 -1.16 -20.79 -29.11
N CYS A 434 -0.80 -21.10 -30.35
CA CYS A 434 -0.51 -20.09 -31.37
C CYS A 434 -1.71 -19.18 -31.64
N PHE A 435 -2.88 -19.78 -31.91
CA PHE A 435 -4.12 -19.05 -32.18
C PHE A 435 -4.53 -18.16 -31.00
N GLU A 436 -4.51 -18.70 -29.77
CA GLU A 436 -4.84 -17.93 -28.57
C GLU A 436 -3.93 -16.72 -28.40
N THR A 437 -2.62 -16.89 -28.64
CA THR A 437 -1.63 -15.82 -28.45
C THR A 437 -1.87 -14.69 -29.45
N MET A 438 -1.95 -15.02 -30.74
CA MET A 438 -2.05 -14.03 -31.81
C MET A 438 -3.39 -13.32 -31.82
N LEU A 439 -4.49 -14.03 -31.55
CA LEU A 439 -5.81 -13.41 -31.40
C LEU A 439 -5.87 -12.50 -30.17
N THR A 440 -5.26 -12.92 -29.05
CA THR A 440 -5.22 -12.08 -27.85
C THR A 440 -4.48 -10.78 -28.14
N PHE A 441 -3.32 -10.83 -28.79
CA PHE A 441 -2.58 -9.64 -29.19
C PHE A 441 -3.41 -8.72 -30.08
N HIS A 442 -3.89 -9.24 -31.21
CA HIS A 442 -4.57 -8.45 -32.22
C HIS A 442 -5.84 -7.77 -31.70
N ILE A 443 -6.68 -8.52 -30.98
CA ILE A 443 -7.97 -7.99 -30.48
C ILE A 443 -7.75 -7.02 -29.32
N THR A 444 -6.78 -7.30 -28.43
CA THR A 444 -6.47 -6.38 -27.32
C THR A 444 -5.97 -5.04 -27.84
N ASP A 445 -5.06 -5.06 -28.82
CA ASP A 445 -4.53 -3.88 -29.49
C ASP A 445 -5.67 -3.09 -30.17
N ALA A 446 -6.51 -3.75 -30.97
CA ALA A 446 -7.64 -3.11 -31.65
C ALA A 446 -8.64 -2.45 -30.68
N LEU A 447 -8.97 -3.12 -29.57
CA LEU A 447 -9.85 -2.55 -28.54
C LEU A 447 -9.20 -1.39 -27.78
N ALA A 448 -7.88 -1.43 -27.54
CA ALA A 448 -7.17 -0.35 -26.86
C ALA A 448 -7.16 0.95 -27.69
N GLN A 449 -7.27 0.80 -29.01
CA GLN A 449 -7.34 1.93 -29.92
C GLN A 449 -8.75 2.54 -30.04
N ALA A 450 -9.80 1.79 -29.68
CA ALA A 450 -11.20 2.19 -29.84
C ALA A 450 -11.64 3.46 -29.06
N GLY A 451 -10.76 4.06 -28.26
CA GLY A 451 -11.00 5.29 -27.50
C GLY A 451 -10.28 6.54 -28.02
N ASN A 452 -9.52 6.48 -29.12
CA ASN A 452 -8.74 7.61 -29.61
C ASN A 452 -9.47 8.39 -30.72
N ASN A 453 -10.29 9.37 -30.34
CA ASN A 453 -11.04 10.19 -31.32
C ASN A 453 -10.17 11.24 -32.04
N ASN A 454 -8.98 11.56 -31.50
CA ASN A 454 -8.20 12.72 -31.95
C ASN A 454 -7.06 12.37 -32.93
N THR A 455 -6.55 11.14 -32.91
CA THR A 455 -5.66 10.66 -33.99
C THR A 455 -6.44 10.03 -35.14
N TRP A 456 -7.75 9.80 -34.97
CA TRP A 456 -8.60 9.09 -35.91
C TRP A 456 -9.70 10.02 -36.44
N PRO A 457 -9.40 10.86 -37.44
CA PRO A 457 -10.38 11.79 -38.02
C PRO A 457 -11.61 11.12 -38.64
N GLU A 458 -11.60 9.79 -38.80
CA GLU A 458 -12.72 8.97 -39.28
C GLU A 458 -13.45 8.18 -38.18
N TYR A 459 -13.13 8.40 -36.90
CA TYR A 459 -13.93 7.84 -35.81
C TYR A 459 -15.27 8.59 -35.73
N PHE A 460 -16.23 8.17 -36.56
CA PHE A 460 -17.58 8.71 -36.53
C PHE A 460 -18.33 8.14 -35.33
N SER A 461 -18.41 8.90 -34.24
CA SER A 461 -19.48 8.67 -33.29
C SER A 461 -20.79 9.04 -33.97
N ASP A 462 -21.66 8.06 -34.28
CA ASP A 462 -23.06 8.31 -34.67
C ASP A 462 -23.84 9.10 -33.59
N ALA A 463 -23.27 9.29 -32.40
CA ALA A 463 -23.69 10.33 -31.49
C ALA A 463 -23.43 11.68 -32.16
N LYS A 464 -24.51 12.33 -32.65
CA LYS A 464 -24.53 13.78 -32.85
C LYS A 464 -23.74 14.39 -31.70
N GLN A 465 -22.66 15.09 -32.01
CA GLN A 465 -21.92 15.89 -31.05
C GLN A 465 -22.95 16.89 -30.50
N SER A 466 -23.56 16.53 -29.37
CA SER A 466 -24.48 17.42 -28.69
C SER A 466 -23.59 18.57 -28.23
N ASP A 467 -23.94 19.80 -28.59
CA ASP A 467 -23.29 21.01 -28.08
C ASP A 467 -23.35 21.13 -26.54
N THR A 468 -23.99 20.14 -25.88
CA THR A 468 -24.10 19.93 -24.43
C THR A 468 -23.43 18.64 -23.92
N ALA A 469 -22.62 17.93 -24.71
CA ALA A 469 -21.96 16.69 -24.30
C ALA A 469 -21.04 16.95 -23.11
N ALA A 470 -21.26 16.23 -22.01
CA ALA A 470 -20.37 16.27 -20.84
C ALA A 470 -18.94 15.99 -21.30
N GLN A 471 -18.00 16.86 -20.91
CA GLN A 471 -16.59 16.69 -21.18
C GLN A 471 -15.92 16.10 -19.95
N ASP A 472 -15.01 15.17 -20.16
CA ASP A 472 -14.13 14.67 -19.10
C ASP A 472 -12.78 15.36 -19.20
N ALA A 473 -12.25 15.79 -18.07
CA ALA A 473 -10.89 16.29 -17.95
C ALA A 473 -9.93 15.12 -17.71
N ILE A 474 -8.78 15.16 -18.38
CA ILE A 474 -7.68 14.24 -18.08
C ILE A 474 -6.85 14.88 -16.96
N ARG A 475 -6.74 14.16 -15.84
CA ARG A 475 -5.94 14.58 -14.70
C ARG A 475 -4.67 13.76 -14.61
N TYR A 476 -3.56 14.40 -14.91
CA TYR A 476 -2.24 13.86 -14.59
C TYR A 476 -1.85 14.24 -13.17
N THR A 477 -1.30 13.28 -12.43
CA THR A 477 -0.76 13.50 -11.08
C THR A 477 0.65 12.95 -11.04
N ARG A 478 1.61 13.79 -10.62
CA ARG A 478 3.01 13.39 -10.45
C ARG A 478 3.29 13.09 -8.98
N TYR A 479 4.12 12.09 -8.74
CA TYR A 479 4.61 11.70 -7.43
C TYR A 479 6.14 11.61 -7.46
N TYR A 480 6.81 12.13 -6.43
CA TYR A 480 8.24 11.96 -6.23
C TYR A 480 8.52 10.88 -5.18
N TYR A 481 9.51 10.04 -5.43
CA TYR A 481 9.96 9.07 -4.44
C TYR A 481 11.07 9.68 -3.58
N THR A 482 10.70 10.19 -2.41
CA THR A 482 11.58 11.01 -1.57
C THR A 482 11.29 10.83 -0.07
N HIS A 483 12.25 11.24 0.77
CA HIS A 483 12.12 11.17 2.22
C HIS A 483 11.35 12.38 2.72
N ALA A 484 10.33 12.17 3.54
CA ALA A 484 9.58 13.28 4.11
C ALA A 484 8.79 12.91 5.37
N TYR A 485 8.39 13.93 6.12
CA TYR A 485 7.70 13.81 7.39
C TYR A 485 6.18 13.89 7.19
N ARG A 486 5.46 12.76 7.28
CA ARG A 486 3.98 12.71 7.17
C ARG A 486 3.37 11.57 7.98
N PHE A 487 2.24 11.85 8.61
CA PHE A 487 1.50 10.87 9.41
C PHE A 487 0.91 9.70 8.61
N GLY A 488 0.58 9.94 7.34
CA GLY A 488 -0.05 8.94 6.47
C GLY A 488 0.86 7.84 5.93
N SER A 489 2.18 7.95 6.07
CA SER A 489 3.12 6.96 5.49
C SER A 489 3.25 5.68 6.32
N SER A 490 2.90 5.70 7.62
CA SER A 490 2.95 4.50 8.47
C SER A 490 2.10 4.64 9.72
N ARG A 491 1.42 3.55 10.10
CA ARG A 491 0.73 3.44 11.41
C ARG A 491 1.70 3.58 12.58
N GLY A 492 2.98 3.22 12.38
CA GLY A 492 4.02 3.35 13.42
C GLY A 492 4.30 4.79 13.83
N ILE A 493 4.12 5.75 12.93
CA ILE A 493 4.34 7.18 13.20
C ILE A 493 3.26 7.71 14.15
N LEU A 494 2.01 7.34 13.92
CA LEU A 494 0.90 7.70 14.82
C LEU A 494 1.12 7.14 16.22
N LEU A 495 1.55 5.87 16.31
CA LEU A 495 1.91 5.24 17.58
C LEU A 495 3.07 5.99 18.27
N ALA A 496 4.13 6.32 17.52
CA ALA A 496 5.27 7.05 18.06
C ALA A 496 4.86 8.42 18.63
N PHE A 497 4.11 9.22 17.88
CA PHE A 497 3.63 10.51 18.39
C PHE A 497 2.67 10.38 19.55
N THR A 498 1.85 9.32 19.61
CA THR A 498 0.98 9.08 20.77
C THR A 498 1.82 8.90 22.04
N PHE A 499 2.87 8.08 21.99
CA PHE A 499 3.79 7.87 23.12
C PHE A 499 4.62 9.11 23.47
N LEU A 500 5.16 9.80 22.47
CA LEU A 500 5.95 11.02 22.68
C LEU A 500 5.10 12.13 23.29
N LEU A 501 3.86 12.31 22.83
CA LEU A 501 2.92 13.28 23.42
C LEU A 501 2.44 12.87 24.81
N LEU A 502 2.39 11.57 25.10
CA LEU A 502 2.12 11.06 26.45
C LEU A 502 3.23 11.42 27.43
N HIS A 503 4.49 11.34 26.99
CA HIS A 503 5.65 11.84 27.76
C HIS A 503 5.53 13.35 28.00
N VAL A 504 5.24 14.13 26.96
CA VAL A 504 5.02 15.60 27.09
C VAL A 504 3.90 15.90 28.08
N LEU A 505 2.78 15.20 28.00
CA LEU A 505 1.66 15.34 28.94
C LEU A 505 2.11 15.05 30.37
N MET A 506 2.90 14.00 30.59
CA MET A 506 3.42 13.66 31.91
C MET A 506 4.34 14.76 32.47
N VAL A 507 5.18 15.36 31.62
CA VAL A 507 5.99 16.52 32.00
C VAL A 507 5.09 17.71 32.37
N LEU A 508 4.05 18.00 31.58
CA LEU A 508 3.12 19.10 31.87
C LEU A 508 2.39 18.90 33.20
N VAL A 509 1.89 17.68 33.46
CA VAL A 509 1.26 17.33 34.74
C VAL A 509 2.26 17.52 35.89
N HIS A 510 3.49 17.03 35.74
CA HIS A 510 4.54 17.20 36.76
C HIS A 510 4.87 18.67 37.03
N LEU A 511 4.99 19.50 35.99
CA LEU A 511 5.22 20.94 36.14
C LEU A 511 4.05 21.65 36.83
N VAL A 512 2.81 21.29 36.47
CA VAL A 512 1.60 21.84 37.11
C VAL A 512 1.52 21.43 38.57
N GLU A 513 1.81 20.16 38.90
CA GLU A 513 1.89 19.68 40.29
C GLU A 513 2.92 20.48 41.10
N ASN A 514 4.10 20.74 40.53
CA ASN A 514 5.15 21.52 41.20
C ASN A 514 4.74 22.98 41.41
N ILE A 515 4.06 23.61 40.45
CA ILE A 515 3.62 25.01 40.54
C ILE A 515 2.45 25.19 41.51
N LEU A 516 1.49 24.25 41.52
CA LEU A 516 0.27 24.33 42.33
C LEU A 516 0.44 23.81 43.77
N SER A 517 1.52 23.08 44.06
CA SER A 517 1.77 22.59 45.42
C SER A 517 2.03 23.75 46.36
N LYS A 518 1.21 23.88 47.41
CA LYS A 518 1.39 24.87 48.49
C LYS A 518 2.70 24.62 49.27
N ASP A 519 3.12 23.37 49.32
CA ASP A 519 4.44 22.95 49.79
C ASP A 519 5.33 22.82 48.54
N ALA A 520 5.74 23.93 47.93
CA ALA A 520 6.68 23.89 46.82
C ALA A 520 7.98 23.28 47.34
N TRP A 521 8.27 22.04 46.94
CA TRP A 521 9.49 21.36 47.35
C TRP A 521 10.67 21.97 46.59
N HIS A 522 11.56 22.68 47.31
CA HIS A 522 12.70 23.39 46.73
C HIS A 522 13.97 22.51 46.61
N GLY A 523 13.80 21.18 46.59
CA GLY A 523 14.88 20.19 46.63
C GLY A 523 15.05 19.56 48.01
N CYS A 524 15.61 18.36 48.06
CA CYS A 524 16.12 17.74 49.28
C CYS A 524 17.65 17.82 49.28
N ASP A 525 18.27 17.69 50.45
CA ASP A 525 19.70 17.37 50.56
C ASP A 525 20.05 15.96 49.99
N TRP A 526 19.11 15.30 49.31
CA TRP A 526 19.14 13.90 48.87
C TRP A 526 18.60 13.75 47.43
N ASP A 527 19.01 14.66 46.55
CA ASP A 527 18.48 14.81 45.18
C ASP A 527 19.05 13.77 44.20
N ASN A 528 20.02 12.96 44.62
CA ASN A 528 20.53 11.85 43.82
C ASN A 528 20.59 10.54 44.63
N PHE A 529 20.75 9.43 43.90
CA PHE A 529 20.80 8.10 44.53
C PHE A 529 22.00 7.90 45.45
N GLY A 530 23.16 8.49 45.12
CA GLY A 530 24.33 8.43 45.97
C GLY A 530 24.00 8.97 47.36
N ASP A 531 23.29 10.09 47.41
CA ASP A 531 22.83 10.69 48.65
C ASP A 531 21.84 9.75 49.37
N MET A 532 20.86 9.17 48.66
CA MET A 532 19.94 8.19 49.27
C MET A 532 20.64 6.94 49.80
N LEU A 533 21.70 6.47 49.12
CA LEU A 533 22.48 5.31 49.54
C LEU A 533 23.32 5.65 50.78
N VAL A 534 23.93 6.84 50.80
CA VAL A 534 24.66 7.36 51.96
C VAL A 534 23.72 7.51 53.16
N LEU A 535 22.52 8.05 52.94
CA LEU A 535 21.47 8.15 53.96
C LEU A 535 21.05 6.77 54.48
N ALA A 536 20.91 5.78 53.59
CA ALA A 536 20.58 4.41 53.97
C ALA A 536 21.70 3.76 54.79
N LEU A 537 22.97 3.97 54.40
CA LEU A 537 24.14 3.46 55.14
C LEU A 537 24.33 4.15 56.50
N ALA A 538 23.95 5.42 56.60
CA ALA A 538 24.02 6.20 57.84
C ALA A 538 22.83 5.95 58.79
N SER A 539 21.76 5.29 58.32
CA SER A 539 20.58 4.99 59.13
C SER A 539 20.85 3.87 60.14
N LYS A 540 20.40 4.04 61.39
CA LYS A 540 20.53 3.00 62.43
C LYS A 540 19.60 1.82 62.12
N LEU A 541 20.05 0.59 62.44
CA LEU A 541 19.18 -0.58 62.43
C LEU A 541 18.00 -0.35 63.39
N PRO A 542 16.77 -0.76 63.05
CA PRO A 542 15.64 -0.61 63.96
C PRO A 542 15.92 -1.31 65.30
N ASP A 543 15.66 -0.62 66.41
CA ASP A 543 15.78 -1.17 67.76
C ASP A 543 14.86 -2.39 67.89
N GLY A 544 15.45 -3.58 68.02
CA GLY A 544 14.75 -4.86 67.94
C GLY A 544 15.45 -5.85 66.99
N THR A 545 16.68 -6.22 67.33
CA THR A 545 17.57 -7.11 66.56
C THR A 545 17.13 -8.59 66.54
N SER A 546 15.84 -8.88 66.46
CA SER A 546 15.30 -10.24 66.26
C SER A 546 14.51 -10.42 64.95
N ASP A 547 13.97 -9.36 64.34
CA ASP A 547 12.96 -9.50 63.27
C ASP A 547 13.49 -9.43 61.83
N LEU A 548 14.71 -8.92 61.62
CA LEU A 548 15.36 -8.96 60.29
C LEU A 548 16.12 -10.27 60.06
N THR A 549 16.51 -10.96 61.13
CA THR A 549 17.15 -12.28 61.13
C THR A 549 16.15 -13.42 61.21
N GLN A 550 14.94 -13.19 61.74
CA GLN A 550 13.81 -14.09 61.59
C GLN A 550 13.28 -13.97 60.15
N GLN A 551 13.04 -15.12 59.52
CA GLN A 551 12.78 -15.32 58.10
C GLN A 551 11.47 -14.66 57.60
N SER A 552 11.35 -13.33 57.72
CA SER A 552 10.26 -12.58 57.10
C SER A 552 10.37 -12.77 55.60
N SER A 553 9.26 -13.20 54.98
CA SER A 553 9.27 -13.46 53.55
C SER A 553 9.70 -12.19 52.82
N LYS A 554 10.60 -12.28 51.82
CA LYS A 554 11.06 -11.11 51.02
C LYS A 554 9.89 -10.20 50.59
N PHE A 555 8.70 -10.78 50.41
CA PHE A 555 7.47 -10.09 50.07
C PHE A 555 6.99 -9.05 51.11
N GLU A 556 7.10 -9.36 52.41
CA GLU A 556 6.68 -8.45 53.49
C GLU A 556 7.63 -7.28 53.65
N LEU A 557 8.93 -7.52 53.42
CA LEU A 557 9.96 -6.47 53.45
C LEU A 557 9.67 -5.37 52.40
N TRP A 558 9.27 -5.74 51.18
CA TRP A 558 8.95 -4.77 50.12
C TRP A 558 7.73 -3.89 50.43
N ARG A 559 6.92 -4.27 51.43
CA ARG A 559 5.74 -3.52 51.88
C ARG A 559 6.05 -2.55 53.02
N LYS A 560 7.21 -2.65 53.68
CA LYS A 560 7.59 -1.73 54.76
C LYS A 560 7.69 -0.30 54.22
N ILE A 561 7.16 0.66 54.97
CA ILE A 561 7.11 2.07 54.57
C ILE A 561 8.38 2.75 55.07
N ALA A 562 9.13 3.35 54.15
CA ALA A 562 10.30 4.17 54.43
C ALA A 562 9.88 5.65 54.51
N THR A 563 10.41 6.35 55.52
CA THR A 563 10.28 7.80 55.71
C THR A 563 11.62 8.35 56.18
N VAL A 564 11.90 9.63 55.92
CA VAL A 564 13.08 10.31 56.45
C VAL A 564 12.67 11.13 57.67
N ALA A 565 13.38 10.95 58.79
CA ALA A 565 13.19 11.71 60.01
C ALA A 565 14.52 12.33 60.46
N ARG A 566 14.46 13.53 61.08
CA ARG A 566 15.60 14.14 61.78
C ARG A 566 15.61 13.67 63.22
N ASP A 567 16.75 13.18 63.69
CA ASP A 567 16.91 12.75 65.08
C ASP A 567 17.32 13.93 65.96
N GLY A 568 16.59 14.11 67.07
CA GLY A 568 16.76 15.23 68.00
C GLY A 568 17.92 15.01 68.95
N ASP A 569 19.10 15.48 68.53
CA ASP A 569 20.14 16.14 69.37
C ASP A 569 21.40 16.45 68.53
N GLU A 570 21.57 15.83 67.35
CA GLU A 570 22.73 16.06 66.44
C GLU A 570 22.34 16.46 65.00
N GLY A 571 21.05 16.58 64.67
CA GLY A 571 20.60 17.06 63.34
C GLY A 571 20.79 16.08 62.17
N HIS A 572 21.23 14.85 62.43
CA HIS A 572 21.38 13.82 61.40
C HIS A 572 20.03 13.31 60.87
N CYS A 573 19.90 13.21 59.53
CA CYS A 573 18.73 12.60 58.87
C CYS A 573 18.92 11.08 58.78
N GLN A 574 17.86 10.31 59.05
CA GLN A 574 17.89 8.84 58.95
C GLN A 574 16.62 8.31 58.27
N ILE A 575 16.75 7.21 57.51
CA ILE A 575 15.61 6.46 56.99
C ILE A 575 15.02 5.61 58.13
N ARG A 576 13.75 5.83 58.47
CA ARG A 576 13.00 5.00 59.41
C ARG A 576 12.05 4.08 58.65
N LEU A 577 12.11 2.78 58.95
CA LEU A 577 11.15 1.78 58.48
C LEU A 577 10.01 1.68 59.50
N GLY A 578 8.82 2.15 59.14
CA GLY A 578 7.65 2.04 60.00
C GLY A 578 7.06 0.64 59.99
N GLU A 579 6.75 0.10 61.17
CA GLU A 579 5.81 -1.02 61.29
C GLU A 579 4.38 -0.56 61.07
N ALA A 580 3.57 -1.44 60.49
CA ALA A 580 2.15 -1.18 60.32
C ALA A 580 1.52 -1.01 61.71
N LYS A 581 1.13 0.22 62.08
CA LYS A 581 0.22 0.43 63.22
C LYS A 581 -1.10 -0.28 62.91
N GLY A 582 -1.17 -1.55 63.31
CA GLY A 582 -2.41 -2.24 63.60
C GLY A 582 -3.04 -1.55 64.80
N TYR A 583 -4.31 -1.22 64.66
CA TYR A 583 -5.14 -0.50 65.61
C TYR A 583 -5.11 -1.18 67.00
N GLN A 584 -4.41 -0.61 67.98
CA GLN A 584 -4.70 -0.86 69.41
C GLN A 584 -5.29 0.41 70.00
N ARG A 585 -6.59 0.34 70.28
CA ARG A 585 -7.35 1.39 70.95
C ARG A 585 -6.98 1.35 72.43
N ALA A 586 -6.59 2.51 72.95
CA ALA A 586 -6.33 2.76 74.36
C ALA A 586 -7.51 2.30 75.24
N ASN A 587 -7.18 1.55 76.29
CA ASN A 587 -7.95 1.45 77.52
C ASN A 587 -6.95 1.59 78.67
N GLU A 588 -6.45 2.80 78.88
CA GLU A 588 -5.80 3.21 80.13
C GLU A 588 -6.20 4.66 80.39
N GLU A 589 -7.36 4.85 80.99
CA GLU A 589 -7.68 5.99 81.87
C GLU A 589 -9.01 5.66 82.57
N GLU A 590 -8.93 5.09 83.77
CA GLU A 590 -9.83 5.28 84.91
C GLU A 590 -9.52 4.22 85.99
N VAL A 591 -8.50 4.45 86.83
CA VAL A 591 -8.58 4.23 88.29
C VAL A 591 -7.52 5.14 88.93
N GLY A 592 -7.97 6.21 89.57
CA GLY A 592 -7.12 7.15 90.30
C GLY A 592 -7.95 8.28 90.91
N ALA A 593 -8.88 7.90 91.79
CA ALA A 593 -9.41 8.76 92.84
C ALA A 593 -8.63 8.47 94.13
#